data_AF-A0A969X9A6-F1
#
_entry.id   AF-A0A969X9A6-F1
#
_cell.length_a   1.000
_cell.length_b   1.000
_cell.length_c   1.000
_cell.angle_alpha   90.00
_cell.angle_beta   90.00
_cell.angle_gamma   90.00
#
_symmetry.space_group_name_H-M   'P 1'
#
loop_
_entity.id
_entity.type
_entity.pdbx_description
1 polymer ?
#
loop_
_entity_poly.entity_id
_entity_poly.type
_entity_poly.pdbx_seq_one_letter_code
_entity_poly.pdbx_strand_id
1 'polypeptide(L)'
;MNQEQFLSDRVNSIPPSAIRRFFDLANEMKGSVISLSIGEPDFVTPWNVRSAGIFSLEDGNTHYSPNQGFIELREAITAYLKRRFNM
;
A
#
# COMPACT_ATOMS: atom_id res chain seq x y z
N MET A 1 -7.96 32.63 -11.52
CA MET A 1 -6.54 32.30 -11.74
C MET A 1 -6.51 30.93 -12.41
N ASN A 2 -5.82 30.77 -13.54
CA ASN A 2 -5.87 29.55 -14.34
C ASN A 2 -4.92 28.51 -13.75
N GLN A 3 -5.45 27.47 -13.10
CA GLN A 3 -4.65 26.47 -12.36
C GLN A 3 -3.76 25.62 -13.30
N GLU A 4 -4.14 25.50 -14.56
CA GLU A 4 -3.39 24.73 -15.58
C GLU A 4 -1.99 25.31 -15.86
N GLN A 5 -1.79 26.62 -15.63
CA GLN A 5 -0.49 27.28 -15.84
C GLN A 5 0.54 26.98 -14.74
N PHE A 6 0.14 26.38 -13.61
CA PHE A 6 1.03 26.05 -12.48
C PHE A 6 1.39 24.56 -12.42
N LEU A 7 0.77 23.73 -13.25
CA LEU A 7 0.99 22.28 -13.28
C LEU A 7 1.83 21.91 -14.49
N SER A 8 2.75 20.96 -14.31
CA SER A 8 3.55 20.43 -15.43
C SER A 8 2.67 19.68 -16.43
N ASP A 9 3.02 19.73 -17.72
CA ASP A 9 2.32 19.01 -18.79
C ASP A 9 2.23 17.49 -18.53
N ARG A 10 3.26 16.92 -17.89
CA ARG A 10 3.26 15.51 -17.49
C ARG A 10 2.12 15.20 -16.52
N VAL A 11 1.84 16.08 -15.55
CA VAL A 11 0.74 15.89 -14.60
C VAL A 11 -0.60 16.09 -15.31
N ASN A 12 -0.71 17.12 -16.14
CA ASN A 12 -1.94 17.42 -16.90
C ASN A 12 -2.33 16.30 -17.88
N SER A 13 -1.37 15.52 -18.38
CA SER A 13 -1.62 14.40 -19.29
C SER A 13 -2.02 13.09 -18.60
N ILE A 14 -1.98 12.99 -17.26
CA ILE A 14 -2.39 11.78 -16.55
C ILE A 14 -3.93 11.73 -16.49
N PRO A 15 -4.57 10.69 -17.05
CA PRO A 15 -6.01 10.56 -17.00
C PRO A 15 -6.50 10.24 -15.57
N PRO A 16 -7.71 10.69 -15.20
CA PRO A 16 -8.29 10.33 -13.91
C PRO A 16 -8.52 8.82 -13.80
N SER A 17 -8.31 8.26 -12.60
CA SER A 17 -8.45 6.81 -12.35
C SER A 17 -9.89 6.32 -12.56
N ALA A 18 -10.09 5.42 -13.52
CA ALA A 18 -11.38 4.80 -13.79
C ALA A 18 -11.88 3.96 -12.61
N ILE A 19 -10.96 3.28 -11.91
CA ILE A 19 -11.26 2.47 -10.73
C ILE A 19 -11.81 3.34 -9.59
N ARG A 20 -11.25 4.55 -9.40
CA ARG A 20 -11.74 5.51 -8.41
C ARG A 20 -13.19 5.91 -8.68
N ARG A 21 -13.52 6.25 -9.94
CA ARG A 21 -14.89 6.59 -10.36
C ARG A 21 -15.88 5.46 -10.09
N PHE A 22 -15.46 4.21 -10.31
CA PHE A 22 -16.27 3.05 -10.02
C PHE A 22 -16.52 2.85 -8.52
N PHE A 23 -15.49 3.05 -7.67
CA PHE A 23 -15.64 3.00 -6.21
C PHE A 23 -16.55 4.12 -5.68
N ASP A 24 -16.41 5.33 -6.19
CA ASP A 24 -17.25 6.46 -5.78
C ASP A 24 -18.73 6.16 -6.11
N LEU A 25 -19.02 5.64 -7.32
CA LEU A 25 -20.36 5.22 -7.71
C LEU A 25 -20.91 4.10 -6.79
N ALA A 26 -20.11 3.07 -6.51
CA ALA A 26 -20.53 1.96 -5.65
C ALA A 26 -20.86 2.42 -4.22
N ASN A 27 -20.14 3.42 -3.70
CA ASN A 27 -20.40 4.01 -2.39
C ASN A 27 -21.66 4.89 -2.35
N GLU A 28 -22.04 5.51 -3.48
CA GLU A 28 -23.25 6.34 -3.61
C GLU A 28 -24.53 5.53 -3.85
N MET A 29 -24.41 4.27 -4.26
CA MET A 29 -25.55 3.38 -4.52
C MET A 29 -26.30 3.07 -3.21
N LYS A 30 -27.57 3.49 -3.14
CA LYS A 30 -28.47 3.15 -2.04
C LYS A 30 -28.93 1.69 -2.17
N GLY A 31 -28.40 0.81 -1.33
CA GLY A 31 -28.78 -0.61 -1.26
C GLY A 31 -27.63 -1.50 -0.78
N SER A 32 -27.87 -2.81 -0.72
CA SER A 32 -26.82 -3.79 -0.42
C SER A 32 -25.98 -4.05 -1.68
N VAL A 33 -24.81 -3.42 -1.75
CA VAL A 33 -23.83 -3.63 -2.82
C VAL A 33 -22.81 -4.68 -2.36
N ILE A 34 -22.58 -5.72 -3.17
CA ILE A 34 -21.50 -6.68 -2.95
C ILE A 34 -20.30 -6.23 -3.79
N SER A 35 -19.25 -5.76 -3.12
CA SER A 35 -18.03 -5.30 -3.79
C SER A 35 -17.12 -6.49 -4.11
N LEU A 36 -16.93 -6.76 -5.41
CA LEU A 36 -16.00 -7.78 -5.93
C LEU A 36 -14.78 -7.15 -6.63
N SER A 37 -14.61 -5.84 -6.49
CA SER A 37 -13.56 -5.05 -7.14
C SER A 37 -12.34 -4.80 -6.24
N ILE A 38 -12.38 -5.25 -4.99
CA ILE A 38 -11.32 -5.05 -4.02
C ILE A 38 -10.13 -5.96 -4.38
N GLY A 39 -8.96 -5.34 -4.58
CA GLY A 39 -7.71 -6.04 -4.90
C GLY A 39 -6.86 -6.41 -3.69
N GLU A 40 -7.33 -6.14 -2.47
CA GLU A 40 -6.68 -6.55 -1.22
C GLU A 40 -7.37 -7.79 -0.62
N PRO A 41 -6.64 -8.61 0.15
CA PRO A 41 -7.26 -9.75 0.81
C PRO A 41 -8.26 -9.33 1.91
N ASP A 42 -9.25 -10.18 2.16
CA ASP A 42 -10.31 -9.98 3.16
C ASP A 42 -9.92 -10.39 4.59
N PHE A 43 -8.72 -10.95 4.77
CA PHE A 43 -8.23 -11.39 6.08
C PHE A 43 -7.45 -10.30 6.81
N VAL A 44 -7.54 -10.35 8.14
CA VAL A 44 -6.75 -9.49 9.02
C VAL A 44 -5.27 -9.92 8.99
N THR A 45 -4.36 -8.95 8.96
CA THR A 45 -2.92 -9.19 9.11
C THR A 45 -2.63 -10.12 10.30
N PRO A 46 -1.83 -11.18 10.13
CA PRO A 46 -1.52 -12.14 11.18
C PRO A 46 -1.04 -11.48 12.49
N TRP A 47 -1.44 -12.05 13.63
CA TRP A 47 -1.18 -11.46 14.96
C TRP A 47 0.31 -11.24 15.21
N ASN A 48 1.17 -12.21 14.87
CA ASN A 48 2.62 -12.12 15.05
C ASN A 48 3.23 -10.89 14.34
N VAL A 49 2.70 -10.52 13.17
CA VAL A 49 3.16 -9.33 12.43
C VAL A 49 2.70 -8.06 13.14
N ARG A 50 1.44 -8.02 13.59
CA ARG A 50 0.90 -6.88 14.34
C ARG A 50 1.63 -6.67 15.67
N SER A 51 1.91 -7.74 16.40
CA SER A 51 2.67 -7.68 17.67
C SER A 51 4.10 -7.19 17.47
N ALA A 52 4.80 -7.62 16.41
CA ALA A 52 6.13 -7.11 16.09
C ALA A 52 6.11 -5.60 15.80
N GLY A 53 5.07 -5.11 15.10
CA GLY A 53 4.87 -3.68 14.88
C GLY A 53 4.61 -2.89 16.16
N ILE A 54 3.78 -3.41 17.07
CA ILE A 54 3.52 -2.79 18.38
C ILE A 54 4.83 -2.73 19.19
N PHE A 55 5.53 -3.85 19.32
CA PHE A 55 6.77 -3.93 20.10
C PHE A 55 7.86 -3.01 19.53
N SER A 56 7.97 -2.92 18.20
CA SER A 56 8.89 -1.98 17.54
C SER A 56 8.67 -0.54 17.99
N LEU A 57 7.41 -0.12 18.16
CA LEU A 57 7.07 1.22 18.63
C LEU A 57 7.36 1.38 20.13
N GLU A 58 7.05 0.37 20.95
CA GLU A 58 7.35 0.37 22.39
C GLU A 58 8.85 0.47 22.67
N ASP A 59 9.66 -0.19 21.85
CA ASP A 59 11.14 -0.17 21.91
C ASP A 59 11.75 1.11 21.29
N GLY A 60 10.91 2.05 20.84
CA GLY A 60 11.36 3.36 20.35
C GLY A 60 11.93 3.36 18.92
N ASN A 61 11.75 2.29 18.15
CA ASN A 61 12.24 2.19 16.76
C ASN A 61 11.43 3.10 15.81
N THR A 62 11.75 4.40 15.86
CA THR A 62 11.06 5.49 15.14
C THR A 62 12.02 6.34 14.31
N HIS A 63 13.28 5.95 14.25
CA HIS A 63 14.34 6.67 13.53
C HIS A 63 14.37 6.31 12.04
N TYR A 64 15.12 7.11 11.28
CA TYR A 64 15.30 6.87 9.85
C TYR A 64 15.87 5.48 9.57
N SER A 65 15.25 4.78 8.62
CA SER A 65 15.84 3.60 8.01
C SER A 65 16.89 4.00 6.97
N PRO A 66 17.84 3.11 6.63
CA PRO A 66 18.64 3.26 5.43
C PRO A 66 17.73 3.39 4.19
N ASN A 67 18.17 4.11 3.16
CA ASN A 67 17.41 4.27 1.90
C ASN A 67 17.04 2.94 1.23
N GLN A 68 17.85 1.90 1.44
CA GLN A 68 17.63 0.55 0.91
C GLN A 68 16.80 -0.35 1.85
N GLY A 69 16.42 0.14 3.03
CA GLY A 69 15.84 -0.63 4.12
C GLY A 69 16.89 -1.26 5.05
N PHE A 70 16.43 -1.79 6.19
CA PHE A 70 17.25 -2.50 7.17
C PHE A 70 17.87 -3.78 6.57
N ILE A 71 19.10 -4.10 6.97
CA ILE A 71 19.84 -5.24 6.42
C ILE A 71 19.12 -6.56 6.75
N GLU A 72 18.58 -6.66 7.97
CA GLU A 72 17.83 -7.80 8.48
C GLU A 72 16.60 -8.10 7.62
N LEU A 73 15.88 -7.06 7.19
CA LEU A 73 14.73 -7.20 6.30
C LEU A 73 15.16 -7.70 4.92
N ARG A 74 16.25 -7.16 4.37
CA ARG A 74 16.76 -7.55 3.05
C ARG A 74 17.26 -8.99 3.03
N GLU A 75 17.95 -9.41 4.08
CA GLU A 75 18.38 -10.80 4.27
C GLU A 75 17.19 -11.74 4.42
N ALA A 76 16.17 -11.35 5.19
CA ALA A 76 14.94 -12.13 5.35
C ALA A 76 14.19 -12.30 4.02
N ILE A 77 14.10 -11.24 3.20
CA ILE A 77 13.52 -11.31 1.84
C ILE A 77 14.33 -12.27 0.96
N THR A 78 15.66 -12.15 0.96
CA THR A 78 16.55 -13.03 0.17
C THR A 78 16.37 -14.49 0.57
N ALA A 79 16.38 -14.78 1.88
CA ALA A 79 16.17 -16.13 2.40
C ALA A 79 14.77 -16.68 2.05
N TYR A 80 13.74 -15.83 2.07
CA TYR A 80 12.39 -16.20 1.65
C TYR A 80 12.33 -16.56 0.16
N LEU A 81 12.91 -15.71 -0.70
CA LEU A 81 12.95 -15.94 -2.14
C LEU A 81 13.69 -17.24 -2.50
N LYS A 82 14.84 -17.48 -1.86
CA LYS A 82 15.60 -18.72 -2.02
C LYS A 82 14.80 -19.94 -1.57
N ARG A 83 14.18 -19.88 -0.38
CA ARG A 83 13.42 -21.00 0.18
C ARG A 83 12.17 -21.35 -0.65
N ARG A 84 11.47 -20.33 -1.17
CA ARG A 84 10.14 -20.54 -1.78
C ARG A 84 10.16 -20.59 -3.30
N PHE A 85 11.12 -19.93 -3.93
CA PHE A 85 11.19 -19.79 -5.39
C PHE A 85 12.54 -20.21 -5.98
N ASN A 86 13.49 -20.65 -5.14
CA ASN A 86 14.84 -21.06 -5.57
C ASN A 86 15.60 -19.96 -6.33
N MET A 87 15.31 -18.70 -5.98
CA MET A 87 15.91 -17.47 -6.48
C MET A 87 17.01 -16.95 -5.56
#